data_AF-A0A7C5SCD0-F1
#
_entry.id   AF-A0A7C5SCD0-F1
#
_cell.length_a   1.000
_cell.length_b   1.000
_cell.length_c   1.000
_cell.angle_alpha   90.00
_cell.angle_beta   90.00
_cell.angle_gamma   90.00
#
_symmetry.space_group_name_H-M   'P 1'
#
loop_
_entity.id
_entity.type
_entity.pdbx_description
1 polymer ?
#
loop_
_entity_poly.entity_id
_entity_poly.type
_entity_poly.pdbx_seq_one_letter_code
_entity_poly.pdbx_strand_id
1 'polypeptide(L)' 'MSISAAELARGLERLGGVMEADGRWRVGAVVVTARRLDDLALGRLALPRYAVRLDLSALPAPERPAFVARFDAVFHRGGG' A
#
# COMPACT_ATOMS: atom_id res chain seq x y z
N MET A 1 -7.54 -7.03 -12.21
CA MET A 1 -6.35 -7.44 -11.43
C MET A 1 -6.78 -7.67 -10.00
N SER A 2 -6.60 -8.88 -9.46
CA SER A 2 -6.78 -9.15 -8.03
C SER A 2 -5.41 -9.10 -7.36
N ILE A 3 -5.25 -8.24 -6.35
CA ILE A 3 -4.07 -8.27 -5.50
C ILE A 3 -4.41 -9.06 -4.23
N SER A 4 -3.64 -10.09 -3.92
CA SER A 4 -3.77 -10.80 -2.64
C SER A 4 -3.21 -9.93 -1.50
N ALA A 5 -3.61 -10.21 -0.27
CA ALA A 5 -3.05 -9.54 0.91
C ALA A 5 -1.51 -9.72 1.01
N ALA A 6 -1.01 -10.89 0.60
CA ALA A 6 0.43 -11.18 0.58
C ALA A 6 1.16 -10.34 -0.49
N GLU A 7 0.56 -10.16 -1.67
CA GLU A 7 1.12 -9.28 -2.71
C GLU A 7 1.08 -7.81 -2.30
N LEU A 8 0.02 -7.38 -1.61
CA LEU A 8 -0.07 -6.04 -1.04
C LEU A 8 1.05 -5.81 -0.02
N ALA A 9 1.23 -6.73 0.94
CA ALA A 9 2.30 -6.65 1.95
C ALA A 9 3.69 -6.56 1.29
N ARG A 10 3.99 -7.47 0.35
CA ARG A 10 5.25 -7.43 -0.42
C ARG A 10 5.42 -6.15 -1.24
N GLY A 11 4.33 -5.56 -1.72
CA GLY A 11 4.34 -4.25 -2.38
C GLY A 11 4.74 -3.13 -1.42
N LEU A 12 4.13 -3.10 -0.24
CA LEU A 12 4.37 -2.10 0.79
C LEU A 12 5.80 -2.21 1.36
N GLU A 13 6.30 -3.41 1.65
CA GLU A 13 7.68 -3.64 2.09
C GLU A 13 8.70 -3.11 1.07
N ARG A 14 8.49 -3.37 -0.24
CA ARG A 14 9.36 -2.86 -1.30
C ARG A 14 9.37 -1.33 -1.40
N LEU A 15 8.27 -0.68 -1.00
CA LEU A 15 8.19 0.77 -0.90
C LEU A 15 8.85 1.33 0.38
N GLY A 16 9.46 0.48 1.21
CA GLY A 16 10.02 0.86 2.51
C GLY A 16 8.98 0.94 3.62
N GLY A 17 7.85 0.25 3.44
CA GLY A 17 6.77 0.17 4.42
C GLY A 17 7.13 -0.67 5.63
N VAL A 18 6.73 -0.20 6.80
CA VAL A 18 6.86 -0.93 8.07
C VAL A 18 5.48 -1.22 8.61
N MET A 19 5.24 -2.46 9.04
CA MET A 19 4.00 -2.84 9.72
C MET A 19 4.07 -2.43 11.20
N GLU A 20 3.10 -1.64 11.63
CA GLU A 20 2.92 -1.21 13.02
C GLU A 20 2.22 -2.31 13.83
N ALA A 21 2.36 -2.27 15.16
CA ALA A 21 1.82 -3.28 16.07
C ALA A 21 0.27 -3.40 16.03
N ASP A 22 -0.42 -2.36 15.55
CA ASP A 22 -1.88 -2.34 15.39
C ASP A 22 -2.35 -2.83 14.01
N GLY A 23 -1.43 -3.35 13.19
CA GLY A 23 -1.74 -3.90 11.86
C GLY A 23 -1.84 -2.85 10.74
N ARG A 24 -1.52 -1.58 11.02
CA ARG A 24 -1.38 -0.55 9.97
C ARG A 24 0.00 -0.61 9.34
N TRP A 25 0.09 -0.24 8.07
CA TRP A 25 1.36 -0.10 7.37
C TRP A 25 1.73 1.36 7.24
N ARG A 26 2.96 1.72 7.60
CA ARG A 26 3.49 3.07 7.41
C ARG A 26 4.54 3.09 6.31
N VAL A 27 4.28 3.87 5.27
CA VAL A 27 5.18 4.09 4.13
C VAL A 27 5.49 5.58 4.06
N GLY A 28 6.56 6.01 4.73
CA GLY A 28 6.84 7.44 4.91
C GLY A 28 5.71 8.16 5.65
N ALA A 29 5.11 9.17 5.02
CA ALA A 29 3.97 9.91 5.58
C ALA A 29 2.60 9.29 5.26
N VAL A 30 2.56 8.15 4.57
CA VAL A 30 1.33 7.44 4.24
C VAL A 30 1.08 6.33 5.25
N VAL A 31 -0.11 6.29 5.82
CA VAL A 31 -0.60 5.16 6.59
C VAL A 31 -1.60 4.38 5.74
N VAL A 32 -1.34 3.10 5.55
CA VAL A 32 -2.17 2.18 4.78
C VAL A 32 -2.84 1.20 5.73
N THR A 33 -4.15 1.11 5.68
CA THR A 33 -4.92 0.12 6.43
C THR A 33 -5.69 -0.75 5.45
N ALA A 34 -5.53 -2.06 5.52
CA ALA A 34 -6.25 -3.01 4.69
C ALA A 34 -7.10 -3.92 5.56
N ARG A 35 -8.41 -3.96 5.30
CA ARG A 35 -9.36 -4.83 6.00
C ARG A 35 -10.04 -5.75 4.99
N ARG A 36 -10.04 -7.06 5.27
CA ARG A 36 -10.86 -7.99 4.47
C ARG A 36 -12.33 -7.71 4.71
N LEU A 37 -13.10 -7.64 3.63
CA LEU A 37 -14.55 -7.57 3.67
C LEU A 37 -15.12 -8.94 3.37
N ASP A 38 -16.38 -9.14 3.71
CA ASP A 38 -17.12 -10.32 3.28
C ASP A 38 -17.07 -10.45 1.77
N ASP A 39 -16.87 -11.68 1.31
CA ASP A 39 -16.82 -12.01 -0.11
C ASP A 39 -18.13 -11.56 -0.78
N LEU A 40 -18.02 -10.94 -1.95
CA LEU A 40 -19.20 -10.58 -2.73
C LEU A 40 -19.67 -11.82 -3.50
N ALA A 41 -20.85 -12.33 -3.14
CA ALA A 41 -21.49 -13.39 -3.89
C ALA A 41 -22.20 -12.80 -5.13
N LEU A 42 -21.79 -13.24 -6.32
CA LEU A 42 -22.46 -12.96 -7.59
C LEU A 42 -22.86 -14.29 -8.22
N GLY A 43 -24.07 -14.76 -7.91
CA GLY A 43 -24.55 -16.08 -8.31
C GLY A 43 -23.74 -17.20 -7.64
N ARG A 44 -23.02 -18.01 -8.42
CA ARG A 44 -22.12 -19.08 -7.93
C ARG A 44 -20.68 -18.62 -7.69
N LEU A 45 -20.37 -17.36 -7.98
CA LEU A 45 -19.02 -16.80 -7.80
C LEU A 45 -18.92 -16.09 -6.45
N ALA A 46 -17.85 -16.39 -5.70
CA ALA A 46 -17.47 -15.66 -4.50
C ALA A 46 -16.23 -14.79 -4.81
N LEU A 47 -16.38 -13.48 -4.76
CA LEU A 47 -15.30 -12.54 -5.04
C LEU A 47 -14.71 -12.00 -3.72
N PRO A 48 -13.44 -12.30 -3.42
CA PRO A 48 -12.79 -11.76 -2.23
C PRO A 48 -12.64 -10.24 -2.36
N ARG A 49 -12.92 -9.53 -1.26
CA ARG A 49 -12.86 -8.06 -1.23
C ARG A 49 -11.99 -7.56 -0.08
N TYR A 50 -11.31 -6.46 -0.34
CA TYR A 50 -10.57 -5.72 0.66
C TYR A 50 -10.96 -4.25 0.60
N ALA A 51 -11.21 -3.66 1.76
CA ALA A 51 -11.24 -2.21 1.91
C ALA A 51 -9.83 -1.74 2.22
N VAL A 52 -9.29 -0.85 1.39
CA VAL A 52 -7.98 -0.23 1.61
C VAL A 52 -8.21 1.26 1.87
N ARG A 53 -7.71 1.73 3.01
CA ARG A 53 -7.71 3.15 3.39
C ARG A 53 -6.26 3.66 3.35
N LEU A 54 -6.08 4.82 2.72
CA LEU A 54 -4.81 5.52 2.62
C LEU A 54 -4.95 6.87 3.32
N ASP A 55 -4.28 7.04 4.45
CA ASP A 55 -4.19 8.32 5.16
C ASP A 55 -2.87 8.99 4.80
N LEU A 56 -2.97 10.11 4.08
CA LEU A 56 -1.84 10.89 3.63
C LEU A 56 -1.58 12.02 4.61
N SER A 57 -0.43 11.99 5.29
CA SER A 57 0.04 13.13 6.08
C SER A 57 0.95 13.99 5.20
N ALA A 58 0.98 15.30 5.43
CA ALA A 58 1.96 16.15 4.76
C ALA A 58 3.37 15.69 5.16
N LEU A 59 4.20 15.34 4.17
CA LEU A 59 5.61 15.04 4.42
C LEU A 59 6.31 16.29 4.96
N PRO A 60 7.03 16.20 6.10
CA PRO A 60 7.88 17.28 6.58
C PRO A 60 8.79 17.75 5.45
N ALA A 61 8.91 19.07 5.27
CA ALA A 61 9.74 19.67 4.23
C ALA A 61 11.16 19.06 4.09
N PRO A 62 11.90 18.73 5.19
CA PRO A 62 13.22 18.14 5.06
C PRO A 62 13.25 16.71 4.50
N GLU A 63 12.16 15.94 4.67
CA GLU A 63 12.10 14.54 4.24
C GLU A 63 11.60 14.36 2.80
N ARG A 64 11.03 15.43 2.24
CA ARG A 64 10.39 15.45 0.91
C ARG A 64 11.34 15.05 -0.24
N PRO A 65 12.59 15.55 -0.33
CA PRO A 65 13.50 15.20 -1.42
C PRO A 65 13.88 13.71 -1.45
N ALA A 66 14.15 13.13 -0.27
CA ALA A 66 14.52 11.72 -0.15
C ALA A 66 13.34 10.77 -0.44
N PHE A 67 12.12 11.20 -0.10
CA PHE A 67 10.91 10.46 -0.49
C PHE A 67 10.69 10.46 -1.99
N VAL A 68 10.77 11.63 -2.66
CA VAL A 68 10.60 11.74 -4.12
C VAL A 68 11.64 10.90 -4.85
N ALA A 69 12.91 10.96 -4.44
CA ALA A 69 13.97 10.15 -5.06
C ALA A 69 13.71 8.62 -4.97
N ARG A 70 13.18 8.13 -3.83
CA ARG A 70 12.80 6.72 -3.68
C ARG A 70 11.57 6.35 -4.49
N PHE A 71 10.57 7.22 -4.50
CA PHE A 71 9.36 7.03 -5.30
C PHE A 71 9.71 6.91 -6.78
N ASP A 72 10.52 7.83 -7.31
CA ASP A 72 10.96 7.81 -8.70
C ASP A 72 11.76 6.55 -9.02
N ALA A 73 12.66 6.12 -8.13
CA ALA A 73 13.43 4.89 -8.31
C ALA A 73 12.56 3.62 -8.38
N VAL A 74 11.39 3.60 -7.74
CA VAL A 74 10.46 2.46 -7.77
C VAL A 74 9.55 2.50 -8.99
N PHE A 75 9.05 3.68 -9.37
CA PHE A 75 8.03 3.81 -10.41
C PHE A 75 8.58 4.12 -11.81
N HIS A 76 9.80 4.66 -11.93
CA HIS A 76 10.41 5.04 -13.20
C HIS A 76 11.56 4.10 -13.65
N ARG A 77 11.83 3.01 -12.94
CA ARG A 77 12.87 2.03 -13.31
C ARG A 77 12.54 1.13 -14.52
N GLY A 78 11.44 1.39 -15.23
CA GLY A 78 10.98 0.61 -16.39
C GLY A 78 10.87 1.38 -17.70
N GLY A 79 11.44 2.59 -17.81
CA GLY A 79 11.39 3.40 -19.03
C GLY A 79 12.79 3.74 -19.55
N GLY A 80 13.35 2.86 -20.38
CA GLY A 80 14.61 3.02 -21.10
C GLY A 80 14.81 1.87 -22.05
#